data_AF-A0A1T5HV23-F1
#
_entry.id   AF-A0A1T5HV23-F1
#
_cell.length_a   1.000
_cell.length_b   1.000
_cell.length_c   1.000
_cell.angle_alpha   90.00
_cell.angle_beta   90.00
_cell.angle_gamma   90.00
#
_symmetry.space_group_name_H-M   'P 1'
#
loop_
_entity.id
_entity.type
_entity.pdbx_description
1 polymer ?
#
loop_
_entity_poly.entity_id
_entity_poly.type
_entity_poly.pdbx_seq_one_letter_code
_entity_poly.pdbx_strand_id
1 'polypeptide(L)'
;MYIVKRFLCVLCLVIAQPTMALTQIHLLNYKDSYGNISLKDSGNIRLPDPLTVNGNLNLENSRINMLPLRLIVKGNLNLAYSNIEHLPLALNVDGYINLAYSKIKELNFGLRVLGDLSVAHTQLKKLPDNLYVKGDLLLQNSKILTLPNKLVVDGNIYIGNMPLQYLPSDIIIGGSLYR
;
A
#
# COMPACT_ATOMS: atom_id res chain seq x y z
N MET A 1 -11.44 58.33 11.94
CA MET A 1 -11.12 57.79 10.61
C MET A 1 -11.00 56.27 10.75
N TYR A 2 -12.01 55.52 10.30
CA TYR A 2 -12.09 54.07 10.49
C TYR A 2 -11.20 53.33 9.48
N ILE A 3 -10.29 52.48 9.97
CA ILE A 3 -9.46 51.58 9.15
C ILE A 3 -10.27 50.32 8.87
N VAL A 4 -10.73 50.15 7.63
CA VAL A 4 -11.34 48.92 7.15
C VAL A 4 -10.23 47.94 6.78
N LYS A 5 -9.95 46.95 7.64
CA LYS A 5 -9.11 45.79 7.28
C LYS A 5 -9.89 44.90 6.31
N ARG A 6 -9.57 44.97 5.02
CA ARG A 6 -10.03 43.98 4.02
C ARG A 6 -9.29 42.66 4.26
N PHE A 7 -10.00 41.66 4.75
CA PHE A 7 -9.54 40.27 4.71
C PHE A 7 -9.63 39.77 3.27
N LEU A 8 -8.47 39.50 2.66
CA LEU A 8 -8.39 38.84 1.37
C LEU A 8 -8.53 37.33 1.61
N CYS A 9 -9.73 36.79 1.39
CA CYS A 9 -9.95 35.35 1.40
C CYS A 9 -9.38 34.79 0.10
N VAL A 10 -8.18 34.24 0.14
CA VAL A 10 -7.59 33.50 -0.99
C VAL A 10 -8.33 32.17 -1.09
N LEU A 11 -9.35 32.14 -1.93
CA LEU A 11 -10.05 30.92 -2.31
C LEU A 11 -9.09 30.08 -3.15
N CYS A 12 -8.32 29.19 -2.52
CA CYS A 12 -7.57 28.15 -3.23
C CYS A 12 -8.59 27.20 -3.87
N LEU A 13 -8.93 27.44 -5.14
CA LEU A 13 -9.62 26.44 -5.96
C LEU A 13 -8.68 25.23 -6.09
N VAL A 14 -8.98 24.17 -5.35
CA VAL A 14 -8.40 22.86 -5.62
C VAL A 14 -9.02 22.36 -6.93
N ILE A 15 -8.33 22.56 -8.04
CA ILE A 15 -8.70 21.96 -9.32
C ILE A 15 -8.47 20.45 -9.18
N ALA A 16 -9.53 19.70 -8.92
CA ALA A 16 -9.47 18.25 -8.94
C ALA A 16 -9.09 17.80 -10.35
N GLN A 17 -7.93 17.15 -10.51
CA GLN A 17 -7.55 16.56 -11.79
C GLN A 17 -8.55 15.44 -12.15
N PRO A 18 -9.04 15.39 -13.40
CA PRO A 18 -9.98 14.36 -13.82
C PRO A 18 -9.34 12.97 -13.70
N THR A 19 -10.12 12.00 -13.23
CA THR A 19 -9.69 10.60 -13.17
C THR A 19 -9.58 10.02 -14.58
N MET A 20 -8.40 9.52 -14.95
CA MET A 20 -8.20 8.79 -16.20
C MET A 20 -8.67 7.34 -16.04
N ALA A 21 -9.78 6.98 -16.68
CA ALA A 21 -10.27 5.60 -16.69
C ALA A 21 -9.53 4.76 -17.75
N LEU A 22 -8.81 3.74 -17.31
CA LEU A 22 -8.09 2.80 -18.15
C LEU A 22 -8.98 1.59 -18.45
N THR A 23 -9.07 1.22 -19.73
CA THR A 23 -9.68 -0.04 -20.17
C THR A 23 -8.59 -1.12 -20.26
N GLN A 24 -8.98 -2.37 -20.47
CA GLN A 24 -8.03 -3.45 -20.75
C GLN A 24 -7.14 -3.14 -21.97
N ILE A 25 -7.69 -2.50 -23.00
CA ILE A 25 -6.95 -2.11 -24.21
C ILE A 25 -5.93 -1.02 -23.88
N HIS A 26 -6.30 -0.01 -23.06
CA HIS A 26 -5.36 1.03 -22.65
C HIS A 26 -4.14 0.45 -21.91
N LEU A 27 -4.34 -0.59 -21.09
CA LEU A 27 -3.26 -1.24 -20.34
C LEU A 27 -2.20 -1.92 -21.22
N LEU A 28 -2.52 -2.27 -22.47
CA LEU A 28 -1.54 -2.86 -23.39
C LEU A 28 -0.37 -1.92 -23.68
N ASN A 29 -0.59 -0.60 -23.62
CA ASN A 29 0.46 0.40 -23.82
C ASN A 29 1.46 0.49 -22.65
N TYR A 30 1.13 -0.12 -21.51
CA TYR A 30 1.91 -0.09 -20.27
C TYR A 30 2.47 -1.46 -19.91
N LYS A 31 2.19 -2.47 -20.74
CA LYS A 31 2.51 -3.86 -20.49
C LYS A 31 3.76 -4.28 -21.27
N ASP A 32 4.75 -4.85 -20.58
CA ASP A 32 5.93 -5.42 -21.23
C ASP A 32 5.72 -6.87 -21.69
N SER A 33 6.73 -7.45 -22.36
CA SER A 33 6.71 -8.83 -22.86
C SER A 33 6.61 -9.89 -21.76
N TYR A 34 7.00 -9.59 -20.53
CA TYR A 34 6.89 -10.48 -19.37
C TYR A 34 5.53 -10.37 -18.67
N GLY A 35 4.68 -9.45 -19.15
CA GLY A 35 3.36 -9.20 -18.61
C GLY A 35 3.34 -8.30 -17.38
N ASN A 36 4.43 -7.59 -17.09
CA ASN A 36 4.46 -6.53 -16.10
C ASN A 36 3.69 -5.32 -16.62
N ILE A 37 2.94 -4.65 -15.76
CA ILE A 37 2.27 -3.37 -16.06
C ILE A 37 2.90 -2.29 -15.20
N SER A 38 3.41 -1.24 -15.83
CA SER A 38 3.96 -0.08 -15.13
C SER A 38 3.11 1.17 -15.38
N LEU A 39 2.50 1.67 -14.31
CA LEU A 39 1.74 2.92 -14.24
C LEU A 39 2.36 3.82 -13.16
N LYS A 40 3.69 3.73 -12.99
CA LYS A 40 4.46 4.59 -12.10
C LYS A 40 4.24 6.06 -12.46
N ASP A 41 4.21 6.93 -11.43
CA ASP A 41 4.05 8.37 -11.58
C ASP A 41 2.71 8.80 -12.23
N SER A 42 1.76 7.87 -12.34
CA SER A 42 0.45 8.17 -12.93
C SER A 42 -0.38 9.08 -12.03
N GLY A 43 -1.23 9.90 -12.65
CA GLY A 43 -2.15 10.77 -11.94
C GLY A 43 -3.28 10.01 -11.24
N ASN A 44 -4.43 10.66 -11.12
CA ASN A 44 -5.62 9.96 -10.65
C ASN A 44 -6.11 9.02 -11.75
N ILE A 45 -6.03 7.71 -11.53
CA ILE A 45 -6.41 6.70 -12.52
C ILE A 45 -7.48 5.76 -11.95
N ARG A 46 -8.32 5.21 -12.83
CA ARG A 46 -9.22 4.09 -12.52
C ARG A 46 -8.85 2.90 -13.38
N LEU A 47 -8.44 1.81 -12.74
CA LEU A 47 -8.13 0.55 -13.41
C LEU A 47 -9.42 -0.20 -13.81
N PRO A 48 -9.38 -1.05 -14.84
CA PRO A 48 -10.51 -1.90 -15.18
C PRO A 48 -10.78 -2.92 -14.06
N ASP A 49 -12.04 -3.31 -13.89
CA ASP A 49 -12.48 -4.27 -12.86
C ASP A 49 -13.31 -5.38 -13.51
N PRO A 50 -12.89 -6.66 -13.41
CA PRO A 50 -11.70 -7.16 -12.71
C PRO A 50 -10.38 -6.88 -13.46
N LEU A 51 -9.25 -6.97 -12.75
CA LEU A 51 -7.90 -6.91 -13.34
C LEU A 51 -7.06 -8.12 -12.95
N THR A 52 -6.45 -8.75 -13.96
CA THR A 52 -5.40 -9.76 -13.81
C THR A 52 -4.12 -9.28 -14.48
N VAL A 53 -3.02 -9.31 -13.74
CA VAL A 53 -1.67 -8.94 -14.22
C VAL A 53 -0.79 -10.19 -14.16
N ASN A 54 -0.26 -10.61 -15.32
CA ASN A 54 0.55 -11.84 -15.43
C ASN A 54 1.97 -11.70 -14.88
N GLY A 55 2.46 -10.47 -14.72
CA GLY A 55 3.73 -10.15 -14.06
C GLY A 55 3.50 -9.23 -12.86
N ASN A 56 4.41 -8.27 -12.69
CA ASN A 56 4.38 -7.24 -11.67
C ASN A 56 3.39 -6.13 -12.03
N LEU A 57 2.74 -5.54 -11.02
CA LEU A 57 1.96 -4.32 -11.14
C LEU A 57 2.67 -3.20 -10.37
N ASN A 58 3.22 -2.22 -11.10
CA ASN A 58 3.88 -1.06 -10.50
C ASN A 58 3.00 0.18 -10.60
N LEU A 59 2.51 0.65 -9.45
CA LEU A 59 1.69 1.84 -9.24
C LEU A 59 2.40 2.85 -8.31
N GLU A 60 3.73 2.74 -8.18
CA GLU A 60 4.54 3.63 -7.36
C GLU A 60 4.31 5.09 -7.73
N ASN A 61 4.22 5.96 -6.72
CA ASN A 61 4.03 7.41 -6.85
C ASN A 61 2.77 7.80 -7.66
N SER A 62 1.79 6.90 -7.77
CA SER A 62 0.52 7.20 -8.43
C SER A 62 -0.47 7.91 -7.50
N ARG A 63 -1.41 8.68 -8.06
CA ARG A 63 -2.53 9.25 -7.27
C ARG A 63 -3.73 8.32 -7.19
N ILE A 64 -3.56 7.03 -7.45
CA ILE A 64 -4.63 6.03 -7.34
C ILE A 64 -5.17 5.99 -5.91
N ASN A 65 -6.49 6.00 -5.77
CA ASN A 65 -7.19 5.95 -4.49
C ASN A 65 -7.97 4.65 -4.29
N MET A 66 -8.22 3.90 -5.35
CA MET A 66 -8.98 2.65 -5.34
C MET A 66 -8.41 1.68 -6.37
N LEU A 67 -8.17 0.45 -5.93
CA LEU A 67 -7.87 -0.68 -6.80
C LEU A 67 -9.18 -1.35 -7.29
N PRO A 68 -9.14 -2.14 -8.36
CA PRO A 68 -10.26 -2.99 -8.77
C PRO A 68 -10.76 -3.87 -7.62
N LEU A 69 -12.07 -4.13 -7.54
CA LEU A 69 -12.67 -4.96 -6.49
C LEU A 69 -12.08 -6.38 -6.49
N ARG A 70 -11.71 -6.89 -7.67
CA ARG A 70 -10.92 -8.11 -7.83
C ARG A 70 -9.61 -7.81 -8.56
N LEU A 71 -8.51 -7.98 -7.84
CA LEU A 71 -7.16 -7.79 -8.35
C LEU A 71 -6.32 -9.05 -8.15
N ILE A 72 -5.83 -9.61 -9.27
CA ILE A 72 -4.87 -10.71 -9.28
C ILE A 72 -3.56 -10.21 -9.89
N VAL A 73 -2.46 -10.33 -9.16
CA VAL A 73 -1.10 -10.01 -9.63
C VAL A 73 -0.24 -11.26 -9.44
N LYS A 74 0.27 -11.81 -10.55
CA LYS A 74 1.10 -13.03 -10.56
C LYS A 74 2.56 -12.79 -10.19
N GLY A 75 2.99 -11.54 -10.18
CA GLY A 75 4.25 -11.10 -9.58
C GLY A 75 4.01 -10.23 -8.35
N ASN A 76 4.76 -9.14 -8.29
CA ASN A 76 4.79 -8.20 -7.18
C ASN A 76 3.82 -7.02 -7.39
N LEU A 77 3.28 -6.50 -6.29
CA LEU A 77 2.46 -5.29 -6.28
C LEU A 77 3.21 -4.15 -5.60
N ASN A 78 3.58 -3.12 -6.36
CA ASN A 78 4.22 -1.92 -5.81
C ASN A 78 3.24 -0.75 -5.80
N LEU A 79 2.91 -0.26 -4.61
CA LEU A 79 2.03 0.86 -4.32
C LEU A 79 2.76 1.94 -3.48
N ALA A 80 4.09 1.90 -3.43
CA ALA A 80 4.85 2.85 -2.65
C ALA A 80 4.55 4.31 -3.08
N TYR A 81 4.50 5.24 -2.13
CA TYR A 81 4.18 6.65 -2.36
C TYR A 81 2.80 6.94 -2.97
N SER A 82 1.91 5.93 -3.08
CA SER A 82 0.60 6.12 -3.68
C SER A 82 -0.44 6.70 -2.70
N ASN A 83 -1.54 7.21 -3.25
CA ASN A 83 -2.68 7.68 -2.46
C ASN A 83 -3.63 6.55 -2.00
N ILE A 84 -3.25 5.28 -2.13
CA ILE A 84 -4.12 4.17 -1.75
C ILE A 84 -4.39 4.19 -0.25
N GLU A 85 -5.66 4.06 0.14
CA GLU A 85 -6.06 4.05 1.55
C GLU A 85 -6.52 2.67 2.03
N HIS A 86 -7.01 1.83 1.12
CA HIS A 86 -7.52 0.47 1.39
C HIS A 86 -7.13 -0.50 0.27
N LEU A 87 -6.89 -1.76 0.62
CA LEU A 87 -6.73 -2.86 -0.34
C LEU A 87 -8.10 -3.49 -0.65
N PRO A 88 -8.33 -4.04 -1.86
CA PRO A 88 -9.56 -4.76 -2.15
C PRO A 88 -9.62 -6.07 -1.37
N LEU A 89 -10.82 -6.52 -0.99
CA LEU A 89 -10.98 -7.78 -0.25
C LEU A 89 -10.58 -9.00 -1.10
N ALA A 90 -10.88 -8.99 -2.39
CA ALA A 90 -10.45 -10.02 -3.34
C ALA A 90 -9.11 -9.63 -3.99
N LEU A 91 -8.06 -9.62 -3.17
CA LEU A 91 -6.68 -9.39 -3.58
C LEU A 91 -5.88 -10.70 -3.56
N ASN A 92 -5.25 -11.04 -4.68
CA ASN A 92 -4.25 -12.11 -4.74
C ASN A 92 -2.96 -11.58 -5.36
N VAL A 93 -1.86 -11.62 -4.60
CA VAL A 93 -0.52 -11.25 -5.06
C VAL A 93 0.41 -12.42 -4.77
N ASP A 94 1.00 -13.00 -5.83
CA ASP A 94 1.85 -14.19 -5.68
C ASP A 94 3.28 -13.83 -5.19
N GLY A 95 3.67 -12.54 -5.29
CA GLY A 95 4.93 -11.99 -4.81
C GLY A 95 4.79 -11.04 -3.60
N TYR A 96 5.65 -10.01 -3.56
CA TYR A 96 5.65 -9.02 -2.48
C TYR A 96 4.56 -7.95 -2.66
N ILE A 97 4.21 -7.28 -1.55
CA ILE A 97 3.37 -6.08 -1.54
C ILE A 97 4.16 -4.94 -0.89
N ASN A 98 4.39 -3.86 -1.64
CA ASN A 98 5.05 -2.66 -1.13
C ASN A 98 4.05 -1.50 -1.00
N LEU A 99 3.76 -1.09 0.22
CA LEU A 99 2.90 0.05 0.58
C LEU A 99 3.68 1.19 1.25
N ALA A 100 5.02 1.18 1.18
CA ALA A 100 5.84 2.16 1.85
C ALA A 100 5.46 3.60 1.45
N TYR A 101 5.39 4.51 2.42
CA TYR A 101 4.98 5.91 2.19
C TYR A 101 3.58 6.12 1.58
N SER A 102 2.76 5.08 1.44
CA SER A 102 1.39 5.23 0.97
C SER A 102 0.47 5.81 2.05
N LYS A 103 -0.77 6.13 1.67
CA LYS A 103 -1.82 6.59 2.59
C LYS A 103 -2.63 5.47 3.23
N ILE A 104 -2.13 4.23 3.19
CA ILE A 104 -2.86 3.05 3.69
C ILE A 104 -3.29 3.26 5.15
N LYS A 105 -4.59 3.07 5.42
CA LYS A 105 -5.19 3.26 6.74
C LYS A 105 -5.38 1.96 7.50
N GLU A 106 -5.59 0.88 6.77
CA GLU A 106 -5.82 -0.46 7.30
C GLU A 106 -5.40 -1.53 6.28
N LEU A 107 -5.11 -2.73 6.77
CA LEU A 107 -4.91 -3.92 5.94
C LEU A 107 -6.06 -4.90 6.20
N ASN A 108 -6.34 -5.76 5.22
CA ASN A 108 -7.40 -6.75 5.32
C ASN A 108 -7.14 -7.74 6.48
N PHE A 109 -8.20 -8.14 7.18
CA PHE A 109 -8.12 -9.20 8.17
C PHE A 109 -7.62 -10.50 7.53
N GLY A 110 -6.66 -11.19 8.15
CA GLY A 110 -6.09 -12.43 7.62
C GLY A 110 -5.34 -12.26 6.30
N LEU A 111 -4.84 -11.04 5.99
CA LEU A 111 -4.01 -10.81 4.81
C LEU A 111 -2.84 -11.81 4.79
N ARG A 112 -2.63 -12.44 3.64
CA ARG A 112 -1.52 -13.36 3.37
C ARG A 112 -0.66 -12.76 2.27
N VAL A 113 0.62 -12.57 2.52
CA VAL A 113 1.60 -12.07 1.55
C VAL A 113 2.63 -13.16 1.29
N LEU A 114 2.77 -13.56 0.02
CA LEU A 114 3.63 -14.69 -0.37
C LEU A 114 5.09 -14.29 -0.63
N GLY A 115 5.39 -13.00 -0.64
CA GLY A 115 6.73 -12.44 -0.52
C GLY A 115 6.82 -11.49 0.68
N ASP A 116 7.58 -10.40 0.51
CA ASP A 116 7.74 -9.38 1.54
C ASP A 116 6.51 -8.47 1.65
N LEU A 117 6.30 -7.90 2.83
CA LEU A 117 5.32 -6.84 3.06
C LEU A 117 6.02 -5.61 3.64
N SER A 118 5.91 -4.49 2.94
CA SER A 118 6.36 -3.20 3.47
C SER A 118 5.19 -2.26 3.73
N VAL A 119 5.07 -1.80 4.96
CA VAL A 119 4.22 -0.66 5.37
C VAL A 119 5.07 0.41 6.07
N ALA A 120 6.36 0.43 5.77
CA ALA A 120 7.30 1.40 6.32
C ALA A 120 6.87 2.84 5.97
N HIS A 121 7.09 3.78 6.89
CA HIS A 121 6.76 5.20 6.72
C HIS A 121 5.26 5.49 6.44
N THR A 122 4.36 4.58 6.82
CA THR A 122 2.91 4.81 6.70
C THR A 122 2.32 5.39 8.00
N GLN A 123 1.09 5.91 7.92
CA GLN A 123 0.32 6.34 9.10
C GLN A 123 -0.45 5.19 9.77
N LEU A 124 -0.20 3.95 9.34
CA LEU A 124 -0.85 2.75 9.86
C LEU A 124 -0.59 2.62 11.36
N LYS A 125 -1.66 2.42 12.14
CA LYS A 125 -1.60 2.35 13.61
C LYS A 125 -1.60 0.92 14.15
N LYS A 126 -2.10 -0.03 13.36
CA LYS A 126 -2.22 -1.45 13.72
C LYS A 126 -2.06 -2.32 12.49
N LEU A 127 -1.49 -3.50 12.69
CA LEU A 127 -1.58 -4.60 11.73
C LEU A 127 -2.85 -5.42 12.03
N PRO A 128 -3.40 -6.16 11.06
CA PRO A 128 -4.52 -7.05 11.29
C PRO A 128 -4.07 -8.31 12.04
N ASP A 129 -4.97 -8.87 12.86
CA ASP A 129 -4.76 -10.19 13.45
C ASP A 129 -4.68 -11.27 12.36
N ASN A 130 -3.93 -12.33 12.63
CA ASN A 130 -3.68 -13.43 11.69
C ASN A 130 -2.98 -12.99 10.39
N LEU A 131 -2.19 -11.91 10.42
CA LEU A 131 -1.32 -11.53 9.32
C LEU A 131 -0.25 -12.61 9.10
N TYR A 132 -0.14 -13.10 7.87
CA TYR A 132 0.90 -14.02 7.44
C TYR A 132 1.77 -13.38 6.35
N VAL A 133 3.08 -13.36 6.55
CA VAL A 133 4.07 -12.87 5.59
C VAL A 133 5.14 -13.95 5.40
N LYS A 134 5.26 -14.47 4.18
CA LYS A 134 6.26 -15.49 3.87
C LYS A 134 7.68 -14.92 3.77
N GLY A 135 7.81 -13.66 3.36
CA GLY A 135 9.09 -12.96 3.31
C GLY A 135 9.37 -12.14 4.56
N ASP A 136 10.03 -11.01 4.36
CA ASP A 136 10.32 -10.03 5.40
C ASP A 136 9.14 -9.07 5.63
N LEU A 137 8.99 -8.61 6.87
CA LEU A 137 8.02 -7.59 7.28
C LEU A 137 8.72 -6.28 7.66
N LEU A 138 8.52 -5.26 6.84
CA LEU A 138 9.15 -3.94 6.99
C LEU A 138 8.14 -2.94 7.57
N LEU A 139 8.37 -2.53 8.82
CA LEU A 139 7.48 -1.66 9.60
C LEU A 139 8.14 -0.34 10.02
N GLN A 140 9.39 -0.10 9.61
CA GLN A 140 10.18 1.02 10.11
C GLN A 140 9.46 2.36 9.92
N ASN A 141 9.55 3.24 10.91
CA ASN A 141 8.94 4.57 10.92
C ASN A 141 7.40 4.58 10.69
N SER A 142 6.72 3.46 10.97
CA SER A 142 5.25 3.42 11.04
C SER A 142 4.76 3.89 12.41
N LYS A 143 3.44 4.16 12.52
CA LYS A 143 2.78 4.51 13.80
C LYS A 143 2.21 3.31 14.53
N ILE A 144 2.68 2.10 14.21
CA ILE A 144 2.24 0.86 14.85
C ILE A 144 2.77 0.83 16.28
N LEU A 145 1.86 0.65 17.25
CA LEU A 145 2.20 0.65 18.68
C LEU A 145 2.46 -0.76 19.23
N THR A 146 1.86 -1.78 18.62
CA THR A 146 1.92 -3.18 19.04
C THR A 146 1.89 -4.09 17.79
N LEU A 147 2.57 -5.23 17.86
CA LEU A 147 2.35 -6.31 16.89
C LEU A 147 1.03 -7.04 17.22
N PRO A 148 0.32 -7.59 16.22
CA PRO A 148 -1.00 -8.21 16.41
C PRO A 148 -0.85 -9.66 16.92
N ASN A 149 -1.95 -10.22 17.41
CA ASN A 149 -1.98 -11.63 17.80
C ASN A 149 -1.86 -12.53 16.56
N LYS A 150 -1.25 -13.71 16.75
CA LYS A 150 -1.05 -14.70 15.69
C LYS A 150 -0.36 -14.13 14.44
N LEU A 151 0.55 -13.17 14.63
CA LEU A 151 1.44 -12.71 13.58
C LEU A 151 2.42 -13.83 13.23
N VAL A 152 2.49 -14.17 11.95
CA VAL A 152 3.48 -15.13 11.43
C VAL A 152 4.29 -14.48 10.33
N VAL A 153 5.61 -14.43 10.52
CA VAL A 153 6.57 -13.94 9.53
C VAL A 153 7.66 -15.00 9.37
N ASP A 154 7.78 -15.61 8.19
CA ASP A 154 8.80 -16.65 7.97
C ASP A 154 10.21 -16.02 7.82
N GLY A 155 10.29 -14.76 7.39
CA GLY A 155 11.53 -13.98 7.33
C GLY A 155 11.79 -13.12 8.57
N ASN A 156 12.42 -11.97 8.35
CA ASN A 156 12.80 -10.99 9.35
C ASN A 156 11.70 -9.95 9.58
N ILE A 157 11.71 -9.32 10.75
CA ILE A 157 10.87 -8.16 11.04
C ILE A 157 11.75 -6.95 11.33
N TYR A 158 11.50 -5.83 10.64
CA TYR A 158 12.23 -4.59 10.84
C TYR A 158 11.32 -3.52 11.45
N ILE A 159 11.61 -3.11 12.68
CA ILE A 159 10.76 -2.20 13.49
C ILE A 159 11.44 -0.86 13.84
N GLY A 160 12.46 -0.47 13.07
CA GLY A 160 13.22 0.75 13.32
C GLY A 160 12.36 1.99 13.53
N ASN A 161 12.66 2.76 14.59
CA ASN A 161 11.94 3.96 14.99
C ASN A 161 10.42 3.77 15.26
N MET A 162 9.99 2.59 15.70
CA MET A 162 8.64 2.36 16.21
C MET A 162 8.57 2.55 17.73
N PRO A 163 7.48 3.12 18.28
CA PRO A 163 7.26 3.24 19.72
C PRO A 163 6.79 1.91 20.35
N LEU A 164 7.37 0.78 19.95
CA LEU A 164 6.95 -0.55 20.36
C LEU A 164 7.38 -0.84 21.80
N GLN A 165 6.41 -1.05 22.69
CA GLN A 165 6.68 -1.30 24.12
C GLN A 165 6.88 -2.79 24.42
N TYR A 166 6.04 -3.66 23.85
CA TYR A 166 6.02 -5.09 24.14
C TYR A 166 5.78 -5.93 22.87
N LEU A 167 6.23 -7.18 22.90
CA LEU A 167 5.95 -8.18 21.88
C LEU A 167 4.87 -9.14 22.41
N PRO A 168 3.84 -9.49 21.61
CA PRO A 168 2.91 -10.55 21.97
C PRO A 168 3.64 -11.89 22.12
N SER A 169 3.16 -12.76 23.00
CA SER A 169 3.78 -14.07 23.28
C SER A 169 3.54 -15.11 22.18
N ASP A 170 2.61 -14.86 21.27
CA ASP A 170 2.14 -15.79 20.23
C ASP A 170 2.62 -15.42 18.82
N ILE A 171 3.57 -14.46 18.69
CA ILE A 171 4.20 -14.16 17.41
C ILE A 171 5.16 -15.27 16.99
N ILE A 172 5.18 -15.60 15.70
CA ILE A 172 6.13 -16.53 15.10
C ILE A 172 7.01 -15.75 14.13
N ILE A 173 8.31 -15.77 14.37
CA ILE A 173 9.34 -15.15 13.52
C ILE A 173 10.32 -16.24 13.12
N GLY A 174 10.43 -16.53 11.83
CA GLY A 174 11.41 -17.49 11.31
C GLY A 174 12.82 -16.93 11.24
N GLY A 175 12.96 -15.63 11.00
CA GLY A 175 14.21 -14.88 11.03
C GLY A 175 14.44 -14.11 12.34
N SER A 176 15.00 -12.90 12.21
CA SER A 176 15.34 -12.03 13.33
C SER A 176 14.44 -10.78 13.40
N LEU A 177 14.35 -10.20 14.61
CA LEU A 177 13.73 -8.90 14.84
C LEU A 177 14.81 -7.80 14.91
N TYR A 178 14.78 -6.86 13.98
CA TYR A 178 15.72 -5.73 13.90
C TYR A 178 15.06 -4.42 14.37
N ARG A 179 15.75 -3.71 15.27
CA ARG A 179 15.32 -2.44 15.87
C ARG A 179 16.12 -1.26 15.34
#